data_AF-A0A969RI48-F1
#
_entry.id   AF-A0A969RI48-F1
#
_cell.length_a   1.000
_cell.length_b   1.000
_cell.length_c   1.000
_cell.angle_alpha   90.00
_cell.angle_beta   90.00
_cell.angle_gamma   90.00
#
_symmetry.space_group_name_H-M   'P 1'
#
loop_
_entity.id
_entity.type
_entity.pdbx_description
1 polymer ?
#
loop_
_entity_poly.entity_id
_entity_poly.type
_entity_poly.pdbx_seq_one_letter_code
_entity_poly.pdbx_strand_id
1 'polypeptide(L)'
;MHVEAIFTLLLGILAFLWGKRFGHLLLRKGATANNLFKGKTWVSLLFLGLYISLLMLALYVPQLQILPLEWRVYGMQVTWTLMRVILMGFCGLAFIVSWKTARLQVIAVVLLGLLGLGGFTVAESYFLAPIYASLEDNLQPNGIFLQTSSSSCAPSALANVLRLWGIDATESEVARLAGTSRLGTSMPQLIVAAQTIGMNGIELSPTWSQMQQINRPGVLATWLYSDFSRAPHAVALLGMTDHTAIIADSAFGEIYEVTRDRFEAIWRNEYVPIFRPIDTLLSPTKISDYLHRLGYLNHPSDPSPAKLKEAIRSFQKAIGISETGKMDTKTTLMLSGLFLTDVPTLRQFEG
;
A
#
# COMPACT_ATOMS: atom_id res chain seq x y z
N MET A 1 -15.03 3.62 14.14
CA MET A 1 -15.91 4.81 14.08
C MET A 1 -15.92 5.61 15.39
N HIS A 2 -16.31 5.06 16.54
CA HIS A 2 -16.41 5.86 17.79
C HIS A 2 -15.06 6.40 18.31
N VAL A 3 -14.00 5.60 18.25
CA VAL A 3 -12.66 6.00 18.71
C VAL A 3 -12.10 7.17 17.89
N GLU A 4 -12.19 7.07 16.58
CA GLU A 4 -11.72 8.10 15.64
C GLU A 4 -12.48 9.43 15.81
N ALA A 5 -13.80 9.38 16.01
CA ALA A 5 -14.60 10.57 16.28
C ALA A 5 -14.16 11.26 17.59
N ILE A 6 -13.88 10.48 18.64
CA ILE A 6 -13.36 11.00 19.91
C ILE A 6 -11.99 11.65 19.71
N PHE A 7 -11.07 11.00 19.00
CA PHE A 7 -9.75 11.57 18.71
C PHE A 7 -9.85 12.85 17.89
N THR A 8 -10.66 12.85 16.83
CA THR A 8 -10.89 14.03 16.00
C THR A 8 -11.47 15.18 16.82
N LEU A 9 -12.39 14.90 17.74
CA LEU A 9 -12.96 15.90 18.64
C LEU A 9 -11.91 16.46 19.60
N LEU A 10 -11.18 15.60 20.31
CA LEU A 10 -10.16 16.02 21.28
C LEU A 10 -9.03 16.81 20.64
N LEU A 11 -8.46 16.28 19.55
CA LEU A 11 -7.40 16.95 18.80
C LEU A 11 -7.93 18.22 18.12
N GLY A 12 -9.16 18.19 17.62
CA GLY A 12 -9.83 19.34 17.02
C GLY A 12 -10.03 20.48 18.03
N ILE A 13 -10.45 20.18 19.26
CA ILE A 13 -10.57 21.17 20.34
C ILE A 13 -9.19 21.76 20.67
N LEU A 14 -8.17 20.93 20.84
CA LEU A 14 -6.81 21.38 21.11
C LEU A 14 -6.28 22.28 19.98
N ALA A 15 -6.44 21.86 18.72
CA ALA A 15 -6.04 22.62 17.55
C ALA A 15 -6.79 23.96 17.47
N PHE A 16 -8.10 23.96 17.73
CA PHE A 16 -8.91 25.17 17.76
C PHE A 16 -8.44 26.15 18.84
N LEU A 17 -8.17 25.67 20.05
CA LEU A 17 -7.62 26.50 21.14
C LEU A 17 -6.24 27.07 20.80
N TRP A 18 -5.39 26.27 20.15
CA TRP A 18 -4.08 26.71 19.69
C TRP A 18 -4.19 27.75 18.58
N GLY A 19 -5.09 27.54 17.63
CA GLY A 19 -5.46 28.50 16.58
C GLY A 19 -5.92 29.83 17.17
N LYS A 20 -6.77 29.82 18.22
CA LYS A 20 -7.17 31.03 18.94
C LYS A 20 -5.98 31.75 19.59
N ARG A 21 -5.06 31.02 20.23
CA ARG A 21 -3.84 31.62 20.82
C ARG A 21 -2.98 32.28 19.75
N PHE A 22 -2.79 31.62 18.61
CA PHE A 22 -2.04 32.17 17.49
C PHE A 22 -2.73 33.40 16.87
N GLY A 23 -4.04 33.36 16.70
CA GLY A 23 -4.82 34.51 16.24
C GLY A 23 -4.72 35.72 17.17
N HIS A 24 -4.65 35.53 18.49
CA HIS A 24 -4.34 36.61 19.43
C HIS A 24 -2.96 37.22 19.21
N LEU A 25 -1.94 36.41 18.91
CA LEU A 25 -0.60 36.92 18.57
C LEU A 25 -0.63 37.74 17.28
N LEU A 26 -1.39 37.31 16.27
CA LEU A 26 -1.57 38.07 15.03
C LEU A 26 -2.29 39.40 15.27
N LEU A 27 -3.35 39.40 16.08
CA LEU A 27 -4.08 40.63 16.48
C LEU A 27 -3.14 41.61 17.19
N ARG A 28 -2.26 41.15 18.09
CA ARG A 28 -1.25 42.00 18.75
C ARG A 28 -0.26 42.62 17.75
N LYS A 29 -0.02 41.97 16.60
CA LYS A 29 0.80 42.50 15.50
C LYS A 29 -0.01 43.35 14.50
N GLY A 30 -1.25 43.73 14.82
CA GLY A 30 -2.09 44.59 13.98
C GLY A 30 -2.80 43.87 12.83
N ALA A 31 -2.80 42.53 12.82
CA ALA A 31 -3.58 41.79 11.85
C ALA A 31 -5.09 41.95 12.11
N THR A 32 -5.86 42.09 11.05
CA THR A 32 -7.32 42.17 11.03
C THR A 32 -7.84 41.28 9.93
N ALA A 33 -9.11 40.89 10.00
CA ALA A 33 -9.70 40.03 8.98
C ALA A 33 -9.60 40.64 7.55
N ASN A 34 -9.63 41.97 7.43
CA ASN A 34 -9.58 42.67 6.14
C ASN A 34 -8.15 42.92 5.64
N ASN A 35 -7.13 42.78 6.47
CA ASN A 35 -5.73 43.08 6.12
C ASN A 35 -4.78 41.88 6.22
N LEU A 36 -5.28 40.71 6.66
CA LEU A 36 -4.45 39.54 6.97
C LEU A 36 -3.48 39.18 5.83
N PHE A 37 -3.95 39.31 4.59
CA PHE A 37 -3.16 39.07 3.37
C PHE A 37 -3.05 40.29 2.44
N LYS A 38 -3.64 41.43 2.81
CA LYS A 38 -3.67 42.62 1.94
C LYS A 38 -2.25 43.18 1.79
N GLY A 39 -1.76 43.25 0.55
CA GLY A 39 -0.39 43.70 0.24
C GLY A 39 0.71 42.71 0.65
N LYS A 40 0.35 41.48 1.05
CA LYS A 40 1.29 40.44 1.52
C LYS A 40 1.13 39.15 0.71
N THR A 41 1.16 39.26 -0.62
CA THR A 41 0.99 38.14 -1.55
C THR A 41 1.93 36.97 -1.25
N TRP A 42 3.17 37.24 -0.82
CA TRP A 42 4.12 36.20 -0.46
C TRP A 42 3.65 35.37 0.76
N VAL A 43 2.97 35.97 1.74
CA VAL A 43 2.46 35.27 2.93
C VAL A 43 1.29 34.38 2.54
N SER A 44 0.38 34.85 1.68
CA SER A 44 -0.72 34.02 1.16
C SER A 44 -0.21 32.86 0.32
N LEU A 45 0.81 33.08 -0.51
CA LEU A 45 1.44 32.01 -1.29
C LEU A 45 2.17 31.00 -0.40
N LEU A 46 2.85 31.45 0.66
CA LEU A 46 3.49 30.57 1.63
C LEU A 46 2.44 29.71 2.34
N PHE A 47 1.31 30.30 2.73
CA PHE A 47 0.23 29.59 3.40
C PHE A 47 -0.46 28.56 2.48
N LEU A 48 -0.72 28.94 1.23
CA LEU A 48 -1.24 28.03 0.21
C LEU A 48 -0.25 26.91 -0.09
N GLY A 49 1.04 27.24 -0.22
CA GLY A 49 2.13 26.29 -0.41
C GLY A 49 2.21 25.30 0.74
N LEU A 50 2.18 25.77 1.99
CA LEU A 50 2.15 24.91 3.18
C LEU A 50 0.94 23.97 3.17
N TYR A 51 -0.25 24.47 2.82
CA TYR A 51 -1.46 23.65 2.72
C TYR A 51 -1.33 22.57 1.63
N ILE A 52 -0.87 22.92 0.44
CA ILE A 52 -0.63 21.97 -0.66
C ILE A 52 0.44 20.95 -0.26
N SER A 53 1.55 21.39 0.37
CA SER A 53 2.59 20.50 0.86
C SER A 53 2.07 19.52 1.89
N LEU A 54 1.21 19.96 2.81
CA LEU A 54 0.57 19.08 3.79
C LEU A 54 -0.35 18.06 3.11
N LEU A 55 -1.15 18.47 2.12
CA LEU A 55 -1.98 17.54 1.34
C LEU A 55 -1.14 16.51 0.60
N MET A 56 -0.06 16.94 -0.07
CA MET A 56 0.85 16.04 -0.78
C MET A 56 1.50 15.07 0.20
N LEU A 57 1.97 15.55 1.35
CA LEU A 57 2.55 14.71 2.39
C LEU A 57 1.53 13.67 2.88
N ALA A 58 0.28 14.09 3.07
CA ALA A 58 -0.82 13.20 3.45
C ALA A 58 -1.13 12.11 2.41
N LEU A 59 -0.95 12.40 1.12
CA LEU A 59 -1.18 11.46 0.01
C LEU A 59 -0.01 10.50 -0.19
N TYR A 60 1.23 10.99 -0.08
CA TYR A 60 2.43 10.21 -0.41
C TYR A 60 3.05 9.47 0.78
N VAL A 61 2.96 9.99 2.01
CA VAL A 61 3.59 9.36 3.18
C VAL A 61 3.06 7.94 3.43
N PRO A 62 1.75 7.66 3.42
CA PRO A 62 1.24 6.29 3.62
C PRO A 62 1.75 5.28 2.56
N GLN A 63 2.23 5.76 1.41
CA GLN A 63 2.74 4.90 0.34
C GLN A 63 4.23 4.55 0.51
N LEU A 64 4.94 5.23 1.41
CA LEU A 64 6.37 4.98 1.64
C LEU A 64 6.59 3.60 2.26
N GLN A 65 7.33 2.74 1.55
CA GLN A 65 7.65 1.37 1.99
C GLN A 65 8.51 1.30 3.27
N ILE A 66 9.13 2.41 3.70
CA ILE A 66 9.89 2.47 4.97
C ILE A 66 8.98 2.46 6.19
N LEU A 67 7.70 2.81 6.03
CA LEU A 67 6.76 2.82 7.14
C LEU A 67 6.31 1.40 7.49
N PRO A 68 6.02 1.12 8.78
CA PRO A 68 5.44 -0.15 9.19
C PRO A 68 4.14 -0.45 8.44
N LEU A 69 3.84 -1.74 8.25
CA LEU A 69 2.69 -2.20 7.47
C LEU A 69 1.37 -1.58 7.96
N GLU A 70 1.19 -1.49 9.28
CA GLU A 70 -0.01 -0.96 9.92
C GLU A 70 -0.22 0.52 9.57
N TRP A 71 0.86 1.31 9.54
CA TRP A 71 0.80 2.72 9.16
C TRP A 71 0.40 2.92 7.71
N ARG A 72 0.79 1.99 6.83
CA ARG A 72 0.47 2.06 5.40
C ARG A 72 -0.97 1.66 5.12
N VAL A 73 -1.51 0.73 5.91
CA VAL A 73 -2.92 0.32 5.88
C VAL A 73 -3.84 1.42 6.42
N TYR A 74 -3.52 1.98 7.58
CA TYR A 74 -4.38 2.98 8.24
C TYR A 74 -4.03 4.44 7.90
N GLY A 75 -2.93 4.68 7.18
CA GLY A 75 -2.38 6.01 6.93
C GLY A 75 -3.34 6.95 6.21
N MET A 76 -4.21 6.41 5.35
CA MET A 76 -5.24 7.21 4.70
C MET A 76 -6.26 7.78 5.70
N GLN A 77 -6.78 6.96 6.63
CA GLN A 77 -7.68 7.41 7.70
C GLN A 77 -7.01 8.42 8.63
N VAL A 78 -5.74 8.20 8.95
CA VAL A 78 -4.93 9.15 9.72
C VAL A 78 -4.82 10.49 9.01
N THR A 79 -4.58 10.48 7.70
CA THR A 79 -4.54 11.67 6.84
C THR A 79 -5.86 12.46 6.87
N TRP A 80 -7.01 11.81 6.70
CA TRP A 80 -8.33 12.47 6.76
C TRP A 80 -8.60 13.08 8.14
N THR A 81 -8.21 12.38 9.20
CA THR A 81 -8.26 12.90 10.59
C THR A 81 -7.39 14.13 10.74
N LEU A 82 -6.15 14.11 10.25
CA LEU A 82 -5.23 15.24 10.31
C LEU A 82 -5.77 16.46 9.55
N MET A 83 -6.35 16.26 8.37
CA MET A 83 -6.97 17.34 7.59
C MET A 83 -8.11 18.02 8.37
N ARG A 84 -8.98 17.25 9.04
CA ARG A 84 -10.06 17.78 9.91
C ARG A 84 -9.49 18.57 11.09
N VAL A 85 -8.45 18.05 11.75
CA VAL A 85 -7.79 18.72 12.88
C VAL A 85 -7.13 20.04 12.45
N ILE A 86 -6.45 20.06 11.31
CA ILE A 86 -5.84 21.27 10.74
C ILE A 86 -6.90 22.32 10.40
N LEU A 87 -8.01 21.90 9.76
CA LEU A 87 -9.15 22.78 9.48
C LEU A 87 -9.66 23.42 10.78
N MET A 88 -9.84 22.64 11.85
CA MET A 88 -10.25 23.16 13.15
C MET A 88 -9.29 24.19 13.74
N GLY A 89 -7.98 23.96 13.58
CA GLY A 89 -6.96 24.94 13.95
C GLY A 89 -7.12 26.27 13.20
N PHE A 90 -7.35 26.21 11.89
CA PHE A 90 -7.58 27.40 11.08
C PHE A 90 -8.90 28.10 11.43
N CYS A 91 -9.97 27.35 11.68
CA CYS A 91 -11.23 27.92 12.18
C CYS A 91 -11.03 28.65 13.51
N GLY A 92 -10.22 28.13 14.43
CA GLY A 92 -9.91 28.81 15.69
C GLY A 92 -9.17 30.14 15.52
N LEU A 93 -8.19 30.17 14.61
CA LEU A 93 -7.47 31.38 14.22
C LEU A 93 -8.42 32.41 13.59
N ALA A 94 -9.17 31.99 12.58
CA ALA A 94 -10.11 32.86 11.86
C ALA A 94 -11.19 33.40 12.81
N PHE A 95 -11.72 32.55 13.70
CA PHE A 95 -12.74 32.92 14.67
C PHE A 95 -12.29 34.07 15.56
N ILE A 96 -11.10 34.00 16.17
CA ILE A 96 -10.67 35.04 17.10
C ILE A 96 -10.35 36.36 16.40
N VAL A 97 -9.75 36.29 15.20
CA VAL A 97 -9.45 37.47 14.38
C VAL A 97 -10.76 38.15 13.97
N SER A 98 -11.69 37.42 13.38
CA SER A 98 -13.00 37.94 12.97
C SER A 98 -13.83 38.42 14.17
N TRP A 99 -13.83 37.73 15.30
CA TRP A 99 -14.56 38.17 16.50
C TRP A 99 -14.12 39.55 16.98
N LYS A 100 -12.83 39.87 16.87
CA LYS A 100 -12.26 41.14 17.32
C LYS A 100 -12.33 42.23 16.27
N THR A 101 -12.36 41.91 14.97
CA THR A 101 -12.25 42.93 13.90
C THR A 101 -13.45 43.03 12.97
N ALA A 102 -14.28 41.98 12.87
CA ALA A 102 -15.42 41.91 11.97
C ALA A 102 -16.43 40.85 12.46
N ARG A 103 -17.22 41.17 13.49
CA ARG A 103 -18.10 40.20 14.18
C ARG A 103 -19.07 39.47 13.26
N LEU A 104 -19.57 40.14 12.21
CA LEU A 104 -20.46 39.51 11.21
C LEU A 104 -19.75 38.38 10.43
N GLN A 105 -18.44 38.46 10.20
CA GLN A 105 -17.66 37.42 9.52
C GLN A 105 -17.49 36.16 10.37
N VAL A 106 -17.76 36.21 11.68
CA VAL A 106 -17.72 35.02 12.55
C VAL A 106 -18.73 33.98 12.08
N ILE A 107 -19.92 34.41 11.64
CA ILE A 107 -20.95 33.51 11.10
C ILE A 107 -20.39 32.77 9.89
N ALA A 108 -19.71 33.47 8.97
CA ALA A 108 -19.08 32.85 7.81
C ALA A 108 -18.01 31.83 8.21
N VAL A 109 -17.16 32.15 9.21
CA VAL A 109 -16.14 31.20 9.70
C VAL A 109 -16.78 29.94 10.29
N VAL A 110 -17.85 30.08 11.07
CA VAL A 110 -18.57 28.93 11.65
C VAL A 110 -19.21 28.08 10.55
N LEU A 111 -19.90 28.71 9.59
CA LEU A 111 -20.52 27.99 8.47
C LEU A 111 -19.48 27.26 7.61
N LEU A 112 -18.36 27.90 7.29
CA LEU A 112 -17.27 27.26 6.55
C LEU A 112 -16.64 26.12 7.33
N GLY A 113 -16.49 26.26 8.66
CA GLY A 113 -16.02 25.19 9.52
C GLY A 113 -16.96 23.99 9.51
N LEU A 114 -18.26 24.22 9.66
CA LEU A 114 -19.28 23.16 9.62
C LEU A 114 -19.35 22.47 8.25
N LEU A 115 -19.35 23.26 7.16
CA LEU A 115 -19.35 22.72 5.80
C LEU A 115 -18.07 21.93 5.50
N GLY A 116 -16.91 22.42 5.94
CA GLY A 116 -15.63 21.72 5.77
C GLY A 116 -15.57 20.41 6.55
N LEU A 117 -15.95 20.42 7.83
CA LEU A 117 -15.99 19.19 8.65
C LEU A 117 -17.00 18.18 8.13
N GLY A 118 -18.23 18.63 7.83
CA GLY A 118 -19.28 17.78 7.29
C GLY A 118 -18.89 17.23 5.93
N GLY A 119 -18.37 18.08 5.03
CA GLY A 119 -17.89 17.70 3.71
C GLY A 119 -16.76 16.67 3.76
N PHE A 120 -15.73 16.88 4.59
CA PHE A 120 -14.66 15.90 4.76
C PHE A 120 -15.16 14.59 5.35
N THR A 121 -16.05 14.63 6.35
CA THR A 121 -16.61 13.41 6.97
C THR A 121 -17.46 12.62 5.97
N VAL A 122 -18.31 13.29 5.20
CA VAL A 122 -19.12 12.64 4.16
C VAL A 122 -18.23 12.06 3.06
N ALA A 123 -17.26 12.83 2.57
CA ALA A 123 -16.32 12.36 1.55
C ALA A 123 -15.53 11.14 2.03
N GLU A 124 -14.94 11.20 3.22
CA GLU A 124 -14.24 10.07 3.85
C GLU A 124 -15.16 8.85 3.98
N SER A 125 -16.37 9.03 4.53
CA SER A 125 -17.32 7.93 4.70
C SER A 125 -17.72 7.28 3.38
N TYR A 126 -17.81 8.07 2.30
CA TYR A 126 -18.13 7.57 0.97
C TYR A 126 -16.94 6.82 0.36
N PHE A 127 -15.77 7.45 0.30
CA PHE A 127 -14.58 6.89 -0.34
C PHE A 127 -14.01 5.68 0.41
N LEU A 128 -14.06 5.68 1.74
CA LEU A 128 -13.63 4.58 2.59
C LEU A 128 -14.74 3.58 2.90
N ALA A 129 -15.94 3.74 2.33
CA ALA A 129 -17.00 2.76 2.48
C ALA A 129 -16.52 1.39 1.99
N PRO A 130 -16.65 0.33 2.79
CA PRO A 130 -16.30 -1.00 2.36
C PRO A 130 -17.22 -1.45 1.22
N ILE A 131 -16.67 -2.18 0.26
CA ILE A 131 -17.43 -2.66 -0.91
C ILE A 131 -17.81 -4.15 -0.84
N TYR A 132 -17.25 -4.91 0.11
CA TYR A 132 -17.35 -6.37 0.15
C TYR A 132 -18.80 -6.90 0.18
N ALA A 133 -19.73 -6.15 0.78
CA ALA A 133 -21.14 -6.55 0.86
C ALA A 133 -21.90 -6.42 -0.47
N SER A 134 -21.33 -5.71 -1.44
CA SER A 134 -21.90 -5.53 -2.79
C SER A 134 -21.15 -6.30 -3.87
N LEU A 135 -20.16 -7.13 -3.50
CA LEU A 135 -19.43 -7.97 -4.45
C LEU A 135 -20.19 -9.28 -4.64
N GLU A 136 -20.10 -9.83 -5.85
CA GLU A 136 -20.60 -11.16 -6.18
C GLU A 136 -19.41 -12.05 -6.53
N ASP A 137 -19.32 -13.23 -5.91
CA ASP A 137 -18.18 -14.13 -6.10
C ASP A 137 -18.26 -14.84 -7.45
N ASN A 138 -17.80 -14.17 -8.51
CA ASN A 138 -18.01 -14.56 -9.90
C ASN A 138 -16.86 -15.42 -10.45
N LEU A 139 -16.79 -16.68 -9.98
CA LEU A 139 -15.82 -17.66 -10.47
C LEU A 139 -16.17 -18.09 -11.91
N GLN A 140 -15.26 -17.82 -12.85
CA GLN A 140 -15.42 -18.19 -14.25
C GLN A 140 -15.15 -19.69 -14.47
N PRO A 141 -15.66 -20.29 -15.57
CA PRO A 141 -15.39 -21.70 -15.92
C PRO A 141 -13.91 -22.06 -16.08
N ASN A 142 -13.05 -21.08 -16.38
CA ASN A 142 -11.59 -21.26 -16.45
C ASN A 142 -10.91 -21.27 -15.06
N GLY A 143 -11.68 -21.16 -13.97
CA GLY A 143 -11.18 -21.23 -12.60
C GLY A 143 -10.65 -19.92 -12.01
N ILE A 144 -10.86 -18.79 -12.70
CA ILE A 144 -10.43 -17.45 -12.29
C ILE A 144 -11.64 -16.59 -11.90
N PHE A 145 -11.52 -15.80 -10.84
CA PHE A 145 -12.53 -14.81 -10.46
C PHE A 145 -12.52 -13.61 -11.42
N LEU A 146 -13.69 -13.32 -12.00
CA LEU A 146 -13.99 -12.05 -12.67
C LEU A 146 -14.40 -11.05 -11.59
N GLN A 147 -13.73 -9.90 -11.53
CA GLN A 147 -14.04 -8.88 -10.54
C GLN A 147 -15.43 -8.28 -10.78
N THR A 148 -16.16 -8.01 -9.71
CA THR A 148 -17.51 -7.45 -9.79
C THR A 148 -17.57 -5.96 -9.45
N SER A 149 -16.43 -5.38 -9.04
CA SER A 149 -16.25 -3.94 -8.86
C SER A 149 -14.96 -3.45 -9.50
N SER A 150 -14.93 -2.18 -9.91
CA SER A 150 -13.69 -1.53 -10.38
C SER A 150 -12.64 -1.37 -9.27
N SER A 151 -13.04 -1.53 -8.00
CA SER A 151 -12.17 -1.38 -6.83
C SER A 151 -11.68 -2.72 -6.26
N SER A 152 -12.11 -3.86 -6.82
CA SER A 152 -11.84 -5.21 -6.28
C SER A 152 -10.84 -6.03 -7.10
N CYS A 153 -10.12 -5.42 -8.06
CA CYS A 153 -9.08 -6.10 -8.83
C CYS A 153 -8.01 -6.79 -7.97
N ALA A 154 -7.50 -6.11 -6.94
CA ALA A 154 -6.48 -6.65 -6.04
C ALA A 154 -7.00 -7.82 -5.19
N PRO A 155 -8.17 -7.73 -4.54
CA PRO A 155 -8.81 -8.87 -3.88
C PRO A 155 -9.02 -10.07 -4.79
N SER A 156 -9.53 -9.86 -6.01
CA SER A 156 -9.76 -10.92 -6.98
C SER A 156 -8.46 -11.56 -7.46
N ALA A 157 -7.41 -10.76 -7.71
CA ALA A 157 -6.08 -11.26 -8.01
C ALA A 157 -5.51 -12.13 -6.86
N LEU A 158 -5.64 -11.68 -5.62
CA LEU A 158 -5.18 -12.49 -4.47
C LEU A 158 -6.02 -13.76 -4.31
N ALA A 159 -7.34 -13.71 -4.49
CA ALA A 159 -8.20 -14.89 -4.50
C ALA A 159 -7.73 -15.91 -5.56
N ASN A 160 -7.43 -15.46 -6.77
CA ASN A 160 -6.87 -16.31 -7.83
C ASN A 160 -5.53 -16.94 -7.46
N VAL A 161 -4.63 -16.19 -6.80
CA VAL A 161 -3.38 -16.74 -6.28
C VAL A 161 -3.63 -17.79 -5.20
N LEU A 162 -4.54 -17.52 -4.26
CA LEU A 162 -4.87 -18.42 -3.15
C LEU A 162 -5.46 -19.75 -3.64
N ARG A 163 -6.18 -19.75 -4.77
CA ARG A 163 -6.64 -20.99 -5.41
C ARG A 163 -5.50 -21.90 -5.82
N LEU A 164 -4.36 -21.37 -6.28
CA LEU A 164 -3.16 -22.19 -6.55
C LEU A 164 -2.66 -22.87 -5.28
N TRP A 165 -2.82 -22.25 -4.13
CA TRP A 165 -2.48 -22.80 -2.82
C TRP A 165 -3.54 -23.77 -2.27
N GLY A 166 -4.60 -24.06 -3.04
CA GLY A 166 -5.71 -24.90 -2.58
C GLY A 166 -6.59 -24.22 -1.53
N ILE A 167 -6.52 -22.89 -1.41
CA ILE A 167 -7.31 -22.10 -0.47
C ILE A 167 -8.47 -21.48 -1.25
N ASP A 168 -9.70 -21.86 -0.89
CA ASP A 168 -10.92 -21.38 -1.54
C ASP A 168 -11.40 -20.07 -0.90
N ALA A 169 -10.63 -19.01 -1.09
CA ALA A 169 -11.00 -17.66 -0.70
C ALA A 169 -11.65 -16.93 -1.88
N THR A 170 -12.76 -16.24 -1.64
CA THR A 170 -13.51 -15.53 -2.68
C THR A 170 -13.10 -14.05 -2.81
N GLU A 171 -13.54 -13.39 -3.89
CA GLU A 171 -13.35 -11.94 -4.07
C GLU A 171 -13.90 -11.16 -2.86
N SER A 172 -15.12 -11.45 -2.43
CA SER A 172 -15.79 -10.77 -1.33
C SER A 172 -15.09 -11.02 0.01
N GLU A 173 -14.62 -12.24 0.26
CA GLU A 173 -13.88 -12.58 1.47
C GLU A 173 -12.55 -11.83 1.54
N VAL A 174 -11.76 -11.86 0.48
CA VAL A 174 -10.47 -11.17 0.44
C VAL A 174 -10.69 -9.66 0.56
N ALA A 175 -11.70 -9.09 -0.10
CA ALA A 175 -12.03 -7.68 0.00
C ALA A 175 -12.40 -7.26 1.43
N ARG A 176 -13.13 -8.11 2.15
CA ARG A 176 -13.47 -7.90 3.56
C ARG A 176 -12.22 -7.89 4.44
N LEU A 177 -11.32 -8.85 4.25
CA LEU A 177 -10.10 -8.99 5.03
C LEU A 177 -9.07 -7.88 4.74
N ALA A 178 -8.98 -7.44 3.49
CA ALA A 178 -8.13 -6.33 3.08
C ALA A 178 -8.69 -4.95 3.51
N GLY A 179 -9.97 -4.88 3.88
CA GLY A 179 -10.65 -3.61 4.11
C GLY A 179 -10.79 -2.79 2.81
N THR A 180 -11.06 -3.46 1.69
CA THR A 180 -11.21 -2.83 0.38
C THR A 180 -12.34 -1.82 0.40
N SER A 181 -12.04 -0.63 -0.13
CA SER A 181 -12.95 0.50 -0.19
C SER A 181 -13.25 0.92 -1.63
N ARG A 182 -14.05 1.96 -1.82
CA ARG A 182 -14.29 2.55 -3.15
C ARG A 182 -13.04 3.15 -3.79
N LEU A 183 -12.01 3.44 -3.01
CA LEU A 183 -10.70 3.85 -3.53
C LEU A 183 -9.84 2.67 -4.01
N GLY A 184 -10.28 1.44 -3.78
CA GLY A 184 -9.55 0.23 -4.11
C GLY A 184 -8.86 -0.41 -2.92
N THR A 185 -7.81 -1.17 -3.22
CA THR A 185 -7.00 -1.94 -2.27
C THR A 185 -5.53 -1.72 -2.57
N SER A 186 -4.75 -1.43 -1.52
CA SER A 186 -3.30 -1.33 -1.62
C SER A 186 -2.60 -2.68 -1.39
N MET A 187 -1.36 -2.84 -1.83
CA MET A 187 -0.58 -4.06 -1.56
C MET A 187 -0.37 -4.34 -0.06
N PRO A 188 -0.12 -3.34 0.81
CA PRO A 188 -0.14 -3.53 2.26
C PRO A 188 -1.41 -4.19 2.79
N GLN A 189 -2.57 -3.75 2.30
CA GLN A 189 -3.86 -4.33 2.69
C GLN A 189 -4.00 -5.78 2.23
N LEU A 190 -3.50 -6.12 1.04
CA LEU A 190 -3.47 -7.51 0.57
C LEU A 190 -2.55 -8.39 1.42
N ILE A 191 -1.41 -7.86 1.88
CA ILE A 191 -0.52 -8.62 2.78
C ILE A 191 -1.23 -8.92 4.10
N VAL A 192 -1.93 -7.94 4.69
CA VAL A 192 -2.73 -8.16 5.91
C VAL A 192 -3.85 -9.18 5.66
N ALA A 193 -4.52 -9.13 4.51
CA ALA A 193 -5.53 -10.12 4.14
C ALA A 193 -4.94 -11.53 4.04
N ALA A 194 -3.81 -11.68 3.33
CA ALA A 194 -3.10 -12.96 3.21
C ALA A 194 -2.67 -13.51 4.57
N GLN A 195 -2.16 -12.65 5.46
CA GLN A 195 -1.79 -13.02 6.84
C GLN A 195 -2.98 -13.53 7.64
N THR A 196 -4.16 -12.94 7.48
CA THR A 196 -5.37 -13.37 8.18
C THR A 196 -5.85 -14.76 7.73
N ILE A 197 -5.50 -15.17 6.51
CA ILE A 197 -5.81 -16.50 5.93
C ILE A 197 -4.67 -17.52 6.22
N GLY A 198 -3.66 -17.15 7.01
CA GLY A 198 -2.54 -18.02 7.37
C GLY A 198 -1.43 -18.10 6.31
N MET A 199 -1.49 -17.22 5.30
CA MET A 199 -0.43 -17.00 4.31
C MET A 199 0.43 -15.81 4.73
N ASN A 200 1.36 -15.40 3.88
CA ASN A 200 2.11 -14.17 4.05
C ASN A 200 2.49 -13.60 2.68
N GLY A 201 2.94 -12.35 2.68
CA GLY A 201 3.46 -11.67 1.51
C GLY A 201 4.42 -10.56 1.92
N ILE A 202 5.26 -10.14 0.97
CA ILE A 202 6.10 -8.94 1.13
C ILE A 202 6.05 -8.14 -0.16
N GLU A 203 6.10 -6.81 -0.06
CA GLU A 203 6.20 -5.97 -1.26
C GLU A 203 7.64 -5.94 -1.77
N LEU A 204 7.80 -6.23 -3.05
CA LEU A 204 9.08 -6.22 -3.73
C LEU A 204 8.97 -5.43 -5.04
N SER A 205 10.10 -4.84 -5.43
CA SER A 205 10.32 -4.30 -6.78
C SER A 205 11.46 -5.09 -7.46
N PRO A 206 11.26 -6.40 -7.73
CA PRO A 206 12.31 -7.28 -8.24
C PRO A 206 12.49 -7.16 -9.76
N THR A 207 13.66 -7.48 -10.29
CA THR A 207 13.81 -7.72 -11.74
C THR A 207 13.03 -8.97 -12.20
N TRP A 208 12.86 -9.14 -13.52
CA TRP A 208 12.31 -10.38 -14.10
C TRP A 208 12.99 -11.64 -13.57
N SER A 209 14.32 -11.67 -13.63
CA SER A 209 15.14 -12.78 -13.13
C SER A 209 14.97 -13.01 -11.62
N GLN A 210 14.83 -11.94 -10.84
CA GLN A 210 14.56 -12.03 -9.40
C GLN A 210 13.17 -12.60 -9.12
N MET A 211 12.14 -12.31 -9.92
CA MET A 211 10.82 -12.95 -9.79
C MET A 211 10.90 -14.44 -10.09
N GLN A 212 11.56 -14.82 -11.19
CA GLN A 212 11.82 -16.23 -11.52
C GLN A 212 12.61 -16.94 -10.41
N GLN A 213 13.56 -16.25 -9.78
CA GLN A 213 14.35 -16.79 -8.68
C GLN A 213 13.54 -16.93 -7.39
N ILE A 214 12.63 -16.00 -7.08
CA ILE A 214 11.68 -16.14 -5.95
C ILE A 214 10.74 -17.32 -6.19
N ASN A 215 10.32 -17.52 -7.45
CA ASN A 215 9.57 -18.68 -7.91
C ASN A 215 8.26 -18.93 -7.11
N ARG A 216 7.52 -17.87 -6.84
CA ARG A 216 6.21 -17.90 -6.16
C ARG A 216 5.14 -17.29 -7.04
N PRO A 217 3.90 -17.79 -7.03
CA PRO A 217 2.79 -17.00 -7.53
C PRO A 217 2.54 -15.82 -6.58
N GLY A 218 1.92 -14.76 -7.10
CA GLY A 218 1.68 -13.56 -6.31
C GLY A 218 0.85 -12.53 -7.04
N VAL A 219 0.70 -11.36 -6.44
CA VAL A 219 -0.06 -10.25 -7.02
C VAL A 219 0.90 -9.22 -7.60
N LEU A 220 0.60 -8.72 -8.80
CA LEU A 220 1.34 -7.67 -9.48
C LEU A 220 0.52 -6.40 -9.54
N ALA A 221 1.17 -5.25 -9.35
CA ALA A 221 0.58 -3.98 -9.77
C ALA A 221 0.87 -3.76 -11.26
N THR A 222 -0.17 -3.45 -12.03
CA THR A 222 -0.08 -3.21 -13.47
C THR A 222 -0.85 -1.96 -13.89
N TRP A 223 -0.63 -1.52 -15.12
CA TRP A 223 -1.45 -0.53 -15.81
C TRP A 223 -2.47 -1.25 -16.68
N LEU A 224 -3.75 -0.97 -16.45
CA LEU A 224 -4.80 -1.30 -17.40
C LEU A 224 -4.92 -0.14 -18.40
N TYR A 225 -4.70 -0.44 -19.68
CA TYR A 225 -4.80 0.52 -20.77
C TYR A 225 -6.22 0.49 -21.36
N SER A 226 -6.86 1.65 -21.42
CA SER A 226 -8.02 1.89 -22.27
C SER A 226 -7.66 2.90 -23.36
N ASP A 227 -8.48 3.01 -24.40
CA ASP A 227 -8.26 3.90 -25.56
C ASP A 227 -7.97 5.36 -25.17
N PHE A 228 -8.43 5.80 -23.99
CA PHE A 228 -8.34 7.19 -23.53
C PHE A 228 -7.56 7.37 -22.22
N SER A 229 -7.15 6.31 -21.53
CA SER A 229 -6.49 6.44 -20.21
C SER A 229 -5.72 5.20 -19.77
N ARG A 230 -4.81 5.38 -18.81
CA ARG A 230 -4.23 4.29 -18.02
C ARG A 230 -4.77 4.33 -16.60
N ALA A 231 -5.19 3.19 -16.08
CA ALA A 231 -5.67 3.05 -14.71
C ALA A 231 -4.76 2.09 -13.92
N PRO A 232 -4.46 2.38 -12.63
CA PRO A 232 -3.89 1.40 -11.73
C PRO A 232 -4.73 0.12 -11.69
N HIS A 233 -4.08 -1.03 -11.82
CA HIS A 233 -4.72 -2.34 -11.81
C HIS A 233 -3.87 -3.35 -11.03
N ALA A 234 -4.46 -4.50 -10.72
CA ALA A 234 -3.78 -5.61 -10.09
C ALA A 234 -4.17 -6.93 -10.77
N VAL A 235 -3.17 -7.77 -11.03
CA VAL A 235 -3.35 -9.08 -11.69
C VAL A 235 -2.64 -10.16 -10.89
N ALA A 236 -3.10 -11.40 -11.03
CA ALA A 236 -2.44 -12.55 -10.43
C ALA A 236 -1.32 -13.04 -11.36
N LEU A 237 -0.11 -13.20 -10.84
CA LEU A 237 0.98 -13.89 -11.51
C LEU A 237 0.90 -15.38 -11.18
N LEU A 238 0.65 -16.19 -12.20
CA LEU A 238 0.48 -17.64 -12.06
C LEU A 238 1.74 -18.40 -12.50
N GLY A 239 2.42 -17.92 -13.53
CA GLY A 239 3.59 -18.59 -14.11
C GLY A 239 4.55 -17.63 -14.78
N MET A 240 5.81 -18.04 -14.94
CA MET A 240 6.84 -17.31 -15.67
C MET A 240 7.86 -18.27 -16.30
N THR A 241 8.22 -17.98 -17.56
CA THR A 241 9.36 -18.56 -18.27
C THR A 241 10.43 -17.48 -18.48
N ASP A 242 11.47 -17.78 -19.26
CA ASP A 242 12.48 -16.79 -19.64
C ASP A 242 11.94 -15.70 -20.56
N HIS A 243 10.80 -15.92 -21.21
CA HIS A 243 10.27 -15.05 -22.26
C HIS A 243 8.83 -14.60 -22.04
N THR A 244 8.05 -15.35 -21.26
CA THR A 244 6.62 -15.11 -21.07
C THR A 244 6.23 -15.17 -19.60
N ALA A 245 5.17 -14.46 -19.23
CA ALA A 245 4.50 -14.58 -17.94
C ALA A 245 3.04 -14.96 -18.17
N ILE A 246 2.51 -15.79 -17.27
CA ILE A 246 1.10 -16.17 -17.26
C ILE A 246 0.43 -15.36 -16.17
N ILE A 247 -0.48 -14.49 -16.58
CA ILE A 247 -1.23 -13.61 -15.68
C ILE A 247 -2.72 -13.94 -15.76
N ALA A 248 -3.39 -13.99 -14.61
CA ALA A 248 -4.85 -13.97 -14.53
C ALA A 248 -5.31 -12.54 -14.30
N ASP A 249 -6.01 -11.98 -15.29
CA ASP A 249 -6.57 -10.64 -15.23
C ASP A 249 -8.04 -10.71 -14.79
N SER A 250 -8.29 -10.31 -13.54
CA SER A 250 -9.64 -10.28 -12.98
C SER A 250 -10.56 -9.24 -13.63
N ALA A 251 -10.04 -8.26 -14.38
CA ALA A 251 -10.92 -7.29 -15.07
C ALA A 251 -11.72 -7.94 -16.21
N PHE A 252 -11.14 -8.97 -16.84
CA PHE A 252 -11.74 -9.71 -17.94
C PHE A 252 -12.10 -11.15 -17.57
N GLY A 253 -11.62 -11.65 -16.42
CA GLY A 253 -11.83 -13.04 -16.01
C GLY A 253 -11.05 -14.02 -16.89
N GLU A 254 -9.94 -13.58 -17.48
CA GLU A 254 -9.16 -14.33 -18.46
C GLU A 254 -7.72 -14.58 -17.98
N ILE A 255 -7.11 -15.63 -18.52
CA ILE A 255 -5.69 -15.94 -18.35
C ILE A 255 -4.97 -15.56 -19.63
N TYR A 256 -3.93 -14.73 -19.51
CA TYR A 256 -3.10 -14.32 -20.63
C TYR A 256 -1.68 -14.85 -20.46
N GLU A 257 -1.11 -15.34 -21.55
CA GLU A 257 0.32 -15.44 -21.70
C GLU A 257 0.83 -14.14 -22.33
N VAL A 258 1.66 -13.40 -21.59
CA VAL A 258 2.23 -12.12 -22.03
C VAL A 258 3.72 -12.26 -22.24
N THR A 259 4.23 -11.69 -23.34
CA THR A 259 5.68 -11.61 -23.56
C THR A 259 6.33 -10.71 -22.51
N ARG A 260 7.62 -10.92 -22.26
CA ARG A 260 8.41 -10.09 -21.34
C ARG A 260 8.32 -8.60 -21.68
N ASP A 261 8.45 -8.23 -22.94
CA ASP A 261 8.35 -6.82 -23.36
C ASP A 261 6.98 -6.22 -23.03
N ARG A 262 5.90 -7.00 -23.24
CA ARG A 262 4.55 -6.56 -22.90
C ARG A 262 4.34 -6.45 -21.40
N PHE A 263 4.87 -7.41 -20.65
CA PHE A 263 4.85 -7.40 -19.20
C PHE A 263 5.56 -6.16 -18.65
N GLU A 264 6.79 -5.88 -19.10
CA GLU A 264 7.57 -4.73 -18.66
C GLU A 264 6.87 -3.40 -19.01
N ALA A 265 6.11 -3.34 -20.11
CA ALA A 265 5.32 -2.17 -20.48
C ALA A 265 4.13 -1.91 -19.55
N ILE A 266 3.49 -2.95 -19.02
CA ILE A 266 2.31 -2.81 -18.14
C ILE A 266 2.67 -2.82 -16.66
N TRP A 267 3.83 -3.35 -16.28
CA TRP A 267 4.20 -3.58 -14.89
C TRP A 267 4.55 -2.29 -14.15
N ARG A 268 4.09 -2.17 -12.90
CA ARG A 268 4.28 -0.97 -12.05
C ARG A 268 5.40 -1.13 -11.02
N ASN A 269 6.36 -2.02 -11.28
CA ASN A 269 7.49 -2.30 -10.39
C ASN A 269 7.09 -2.80 -8.98
N GLU A 270 5.93 -3.44 -8.85
CA GLU A 270 5.45 -3.93 -7.56
C GLU A 270 4.93 -5.36 -7.71
N TYR A 271 5.44 -6.22 -6.84
CA TYR A 271 5.17 -7.64 -6.79
C TYR A 271 5.03 -8.08 -5.34
N VAL A 272 3.95 -8.80 -5.05
CA VAL A 272 3.69 -9.42 -3.74
C VAL A 272 3.69 -10.94 -3.92
N PRO A 273 4.83 -11.63 -3.76
CA PRO A 273 4.85 -13.08 -3.68
C PRO A 273 4.01 -13.52 -2.50
N ILE A 274 3.15 -14.52 -2.72
CA ILE A 274 2.39 -15.16 -1.64
C ILE A 274 3.08 -16.47 -1.28
N PHE A 275 3.26 -16.71 0.02
CA PHE A 275 3.96 -17.88 0.54
C PHE A 275 3.45 -18.23 1.94
N ARG A 276 3.72 -19.44 2.43
CA ARG A 276 3.38 -19.80 3.80
C ARG A 276 4.44 -19.22 4.75
N PRO A 277 4.09 -18.73 5.95
CA PRO A 277 5.07 -18.21 6.90
C PRO A 277 6.24 -19.15 7.20
N ILE A 278 6.00 -20.47 7.19
CA ILE A 278 7.03 -21.49 7.42
C ILE A 278 8.09 -21.55 6.29
N ASP A 279 7.74 -21.12 5.07
CA ASP A 279 8.64 -21.17 3.91
C ASP A 279 9.83 -20.19 4.06
N THR A 280 9.72 -19.18 4.94
CA THR A 280 10.79 -18.22 5.22
C THR A 280 11.58 -18.53 6.49
N LEU A 281 11.27 -19.63 7.16
CA LEU A 281 11.98 -20.08 8.36
C LEU A 281 12.97 -21.20 8.00
N LEU A 282 14.12 -20.82 7.46
CA LEU A 282 15.19 -21.76 7.12
C LEU A 282 16.14 -21.96 8.32
N SER A 283 16.46 -23.22 8.63
CA SER A 283 17.52 -23.53 9.58
C SER A 283 18.90 -23.16 9.01
N PRO A 284 19.90 -22.85 9.86
CA PRO A 284 21.27 -22.61 9.40
C PRO A 284 21.83 -23.74 8.54
N THR A 285 21.46 -25.00 8.84
CA THR A 285 21.81 -26.18 8.05
C THR A 285 21.20 -26.15 6.65
N LYS A 286 19.91 -25.82 6.50
CA LYS A 286 19.27 -25.69 5.18
C LYS A 286 19.87 -24.53 4.38
N ILE A 287 20.14 -23.40 5.03
CA ILE A 287 20.78 -22.25 4.39
C ILE A 287 22.17 -22.65 3.85
N SER A 288 22.96 -23.36 4.66
CA SER A 288 24.29 -23.83 4.27
C SER A 288 24.23 -24.83 3.12
N ASP A 289 23.27 -25.76 3.13
CA ASP A 289 23.03 -26.69 2.03
C ASP A 289 22.67 -25.95 0.73
N TYR A 290 21.72 -25.03 0.77
CA TYR A 290 21.31 -24.26 -0.41
C TYR A 290 22.48 -23.43 -0.97
N LEU A 291 23.22 -22.73 -0.11
CA LEU A 291 24.39 -21.96 -0.54
C LEU A 291 25.50 -22.86 -1.11
N HIS A 292 25.70 -24.06 -0.55
CA HIS A 292 26.65 -25.03 -1.10
C HIS A 292 26.22 -25.53 -2.48
N ARG A 293 24.95 -25.89 -2.65
CA ARG A 293 24.40 -26.34 -3.95
C ARG A 293 24.46 -25.26 -5.02
N LEU A 294 24.42 -23.99 -4.62
CA LEU A 294 24.60 -22.84 -5.52
C LEU A 294 26.08 -22.42 -5.70
N GLY A 295 27.03 -23.09 -5.04
CA GLY A 295 28.46 -22.82 -5.16
C GLY A 295 28.98 -21.63 -4.35
N TYR A 296 28.20 -21.08 -3.42
CA TYR A 296 28.64 -20.01 -2.50
C TYR A 296 29.31 -20.53 -1.23
N LEU A 297 29.30 -21.85 -1.03
CA LEU A 297 29.91 -22.51 0.13
C LEU A 297 30.57 -23.82 -0.33
N ASN A 298 31.81 -24.09 0.10
CA ASN A 298 32.56 -25.27 -0.35
C ASN A 298 32.16 -26.57 0.37
N HIS A 299 31.65 -26.47 1.60
CA HIS A 299 31.18 -27.63 2.38
C HIS A 299 29.91 -27.26 3.17
N PRO A 300 28.85 -28.09 3.13
CA PRO A 300 27.58 -27.78 3.77
C PRO A 300 27.60 -28.02 5.29
N SER A 301 28.57 -28.78 5.80
CA SER A 301 28.69 -29.14 7.23
C SER A 301 29.11 -27.94 8.08
N ASP A 302 28.11 -27.40 8.80
CA ASP A 302 28.17 -26.38 9.86
C ASP A 302 29.28 -25.31 9.70
N PRO A 303 29.16 -24.44 8.66
CA PRO A 303 30.11 -23.36 8.48
C PRO A 303 30.07 -22.44 9.70
N SER A 304 31.25 -22.06 10.20
CA SER A 304 31.36 -21.03 11.24
C SER A 304 30.48 -19.82 10.89
N PRO A 305 29.81 -19.16 11.86
CA PRO A 305 28.88 -18.06 11.58
C PRO A 305 29.43 -16.97 10.65
N ALA A 306 30.74 -16.69 10.73
CA ALA A 306 31.43 -15.75 9.85
C ALA A 306 31.46 -16.21 8.37
N LYS A 307 31.77 -17.50 8.13
CA LYS A 307 31.77 -18.09 6.77
C LYS A 307 30.36 -18.11 6.18
N LEU A 308 29.35 -18.48 6.98
CA LEU A 308 27.96 -18.46 6.53
C LEU A 308 27.52 -17.04 6.15
N LYS A 309 27.83 -16.05 6.98
CA LYS A 309 27.55 -14.64 6.71
C LYS A 309 28.20 -14.16 5.41
N GLU A 310 29.43 -14.56 5.14
CA GLU A 310 30.15 -14.18 3.91
C GLU A 310 29.60 -14.87 2.66
N ALA A 311 29.19 -16.14 2.79
CA ALA A 311 28.48 -16.85 1.73
C ALA A 311 27.13 -16.18 1.41
N ILE A 312 26.38 -15.76 2.43
CA ILE A 312 25.13 -15.00 2.25
C ILE A 312 25.41 -13.67 1.52
N ARG A 313 26.46 -12.93 1.89
CA ARG A 313 26.84 -11.69 1.18
C ARG A 313 27.18 -11.94 -0.28
N SER A 314 27.94 -13.00 -0.55
CA SER A 314 28.34 -13.39 -1.90
C SER A 314 27.12 -13.74 -2.76
N PHE A 315 26.16 -14.48 -2.17
CA PHE A 315 24.87 -14.74 -2.79
C PHE A 315 24.11 -13.44 -3.06
N GLN A 316 23.89 -12.60 -2.03
CA GLN A 316 23.18 -11.32 -2.13
C GLN A 316 23.75 -10.41 -3.22
N LYS A 317 25.08 -10.33 -3.30
CA LYS A 317 25.80 -9.59 -4.34
C LYS A 317 25.51 -10.13 -5.73
N ALA A 318 25.58 -11.44 -5.91
CA ALA A 318 25.37 -12.09 -7.21
C ALA A 318 23.94 -11.90 -7.74
N ILE A 319 22.94 -11.85 -6.84
CA ILE A 319 21.53 -11.64 -7.21
C ILE A 319 21.12 -10.15 -7.22
N GLY A 320 22.07 -9.24 -6.95
CA GLY A 320 21.84 -7.79 -7.02
C GLY A 320 20.95 -7.23 -5.90
N ILE A 321 21.11 -7.71 -4.66
CA ILE A 321 20.43 -7.16 -3.48
C ILE A 321 21.44 -6.69 -2.42
N SER A 322 20.97 -6.01 -1.37
CA SER A 322 21.82 -5.45 -0.32
C SER A 322 22.65 -6.53 0.40
N GLU A 323 23.98 -6.34 0.44
CA GLU A 323 24.97 -7.28 1.00
C GLU A 323 25.04 -7.24 2.54
N THR A 324 23.90 -7.43 3.20
CA THR A 324 23.79 -7.36 4.67
C THR A 324 24.46 -8.54 5.38
N GLY A 325 24.57 -9.68 4.70
CA GLY A 325 24.94 -10.97 5.28
C GLY A 325 23.88 -11.53 6.23
N LYS A 326 22.67 -11.00 6.20
CA LYS A 326 21.52 -11.46 6.99
C LYS A 326 20.52 -12.19 6.09
N MET A 327 19.91 -13.25 6.61
CA MET A 327 18.77 -13.90 5.97
C MET A 327 17.48 -13.15 6.29
N ASP A 328 17.31 -11.97 5.69
CA ASP A 328 15.99 -11.32 5.68
C ASP A 328 15.00 -12.06 4.78
N THR A 329 13.72 -11.69 4.83
CA THR A 329 12.66 -12.37 4.07
C THR A 329 12.95 -12.38 2.58
N LYS A 330 13.43 -11.26 2.01
CA LYS A 330 13.77 -11.14 0.59
C LYS A 330 14.89 -12.11 0.20
N THR A 331 15.98 -12.13 0.97
CA THR A 331 17.12 -13.02 0.77
C THR A 331 16.68 -14.48 0.88
N THR A 332 15.82 -14.79 1.84
CA THR A 332 15.30 -16.15 2.07
C THR A 332 14.46 -16.64 0.90
N LEU A 333 13.52 -15.82 0.41
CA LEU A 333 12.70 -16.17 -0.75
C LEU A 333 13.57 -16.42 -1.99
N MET A 334 14.55 -15.56 -2.26
CA MET A 334 15.45 -15.71 -3.41
C MET A 334 16.39 -16.92 -3.28
N LEU A 335 16.81 -17.26 -2.06
CA LEU A 335 17.65 -18.44 -1.84
C LEU A 335 16.84 -19.73 -1.99
N SER A 336 15.63 -19.76 -1.41
CA SER A 336 14.77 -20.94 -1.37
C SER A 336 14.08 -21.26 -2.69
N GLY A 337 13.84 -20.26 -3.56
CA GLY A 337 12.94 -20.39 -4.70
C GLY A 337 13.34 -21.47 -5.73
N LEU A 338 14.64 -21.77 -5.85
CA LEU A 338 15.16 -22.84 -6.70
C LEU A 338 14.99 -24.24 -6.11
N PHE A 339 14.64 -24.34 -4.83
CA PHE A 339 14.59 -25.59 -4.05
C PHE A 339 13.19 -25.91 -3.54
N LEU A 340 12.19 -25.21 -4.05
CA LEU A 340 10.80 -25.37 -3.66
C LEU A 340 10.25 -26.71 -4.15
N THR A 341 9.68 -27.48 -3.23
CA THR A 341 8.94 -28.71 -3.51
C THR A 341 7.55 -28.62 -2.87
N ASP A 342 6.57 -29.29 -3.47
CA ASP A 342 5.23 -29.47 -2.88
C ASP A 342 4.46 -28.16 -2.60
N VAL A 343 4.73 -27.15 -3.43
CA VAL A 343 4.14 -25.81 -3.34
C VAL A 343 3.94 -25.25 -4.74
N PRO A 344 2.98 -24.34 -4.94
CA PRO A 344 2.85 -23.60 -6.19
C PRO A 344 4.14 -22.84 -6.53
N THR A 345 4.54 -22.93 -7.80
CA THR A 345 5.73 -22.25 -8.32
C THR A 345 5.43 -21.62 -9.67
N LEU A 346 6.21 -20.62 -10.05
CA LEU A 346 6.05 -19.95 -11.35
C LEU A 346 6.40 -20.86 -12.53
N ARG A 347 7.10 -21.97 -12.29
CA ARG A 347 7.48 -22.96 -13.31
C ARG A 347 6.43 -24.02 -13.58
N GLN A 348 5.30 -24.04 -12.86
CA GLN A 348 4.27 -25.06 -13.03
C GLN A 348 3.65 -25.12 -14.44
N PHE A 349 3.89 -24.10 -15.26
CA PHE A 349 3.38 -24.01 -16.63
C PHE A 349 4.47 -24.14 -17.70
N GLU A 350 5.68 -24.59 -17.32
CA GLU A 350 6.69 -25.08 -18.27
C GLU A 350 6.23 -26.46 -18.78
N GLY A 351 5.31 -26.46 -19.75
CA GLY A 351 4.79 -27.63 -20.45
C GLY A 351 5.52 -27.93 -21.75
#